data_AF-A0A8H6KZD3-F1
#
_entry.id   AF-A0A8H6KZD3-F1
#
_cell.length_a   1.000
_cell.length_b   1.000
_cell.length_c   1.000
_cell.angle_alpha   90.00
_cell.angle_beta   90.00
_cell.angle_gamma   90.00
#
_symmetry.space_group_name_H-M   'P 1'
#
loop_
_entity.id
_entity.type
_entity.pdbx_description
1 polymer ?
#
loop_
_entity_poly.entity_id
_entity_poly.type
_entity_poly.pdbx_seq_one_letter_code
_entity_poly.pdbx_strand_id
1 'polypeptide(L)'
;MPLVRAEAFEFVKNWNEHRIRKQKTRPHVTSGLPWFMYEYPEEPAVDCSSVPNPDLVDTLHQEVEAYDLDEYLPAVTLQWCHEKMRSLSFDPATLTAKDVLEEEGMGRRVHGHVFVLLKQEVERHLAVGNNSPTLTLTQTPKGAGSWKPSEKAMTAFHEAQRNEEPAEFRDHMDNVLAESDDENYTSEGQASVDGEEG
;
A
#
# COMPACT_ATOMS: atom_id res chain seq x y z
N MET A 1 -2.79 -12.52 -6.71
CA MET A 1 -3.99 -11.66 -6.88
C MET A 1 -4.00 -10.97 -8.26
N PRO A 2 -4.62 -11.56 -9.29
CA PRO A 2 -4.58 -11.02 -10.66
C PRO A 2 -5.27 -9.65 -10.81
N LEU A 3 -6.35 -9.40 -10.07
CA LEU A 3 -7.10 -8.13 -10.17
C LEU A 3 -6.31 -6.92 -9.65
N VAL A 4 -5.68 -7.04 -8.48
CA VAL A 4 -4.85 -5.94 -7.92
C VAL A 4 -3.64 -5.66 -8.80
N ARG A 5 -3.03 -6.70 -9.37
CA ARG A 5 -1.94 -6.54 -10.33
C ARG A 5 -2.42 -5.82 -11.60
N ALA A 6 -3.55 -6.24 -12.16
CA ALA A 6 -4.12 -5.59 -13.33
C ALA A 6 -4.40 -4.11 -13.06
N GLU A 7 -5.01 -3.77 -11.93
CA GLU A 7 -5.26 -2.38 -11.53
C GLU A 7 -3.96 -1.58 -11.37
N ALA A 8 -2.93 -2.14 -10.74
CA ALA A 8 -1.64 -1.48 -10.60
C ALA A 8 -0.98 -1.21 -11.96
N PHE A 9 -1.02 -2.19 -12.87
CA PHE A 9 -0.50 -2.02 -14.23
C PHE A 9 -1.31 -1.01 -15.03
N GLU A 10 -2.63 -1.04 -14.94
CA GLU A 10 -3.52 -0.07 -15.57
C GLU A 10 -3.29 1.33 -15.04
N PHE A 11 -3.13 1.49 -13.72
CA PHE A 11 -2.78 2.77 -13.11
C PHE A 11 -1.47 3.31 -13.65
N VAL A 12 -0.40 2.51 -13.67
CA VAL A 12 0.92 2.93 -14.19
C VAL A 12 0.82 3.32 -15.67
N LYS A 13 0.13 2.49 -16.47
CA LYS A 13 -0.09 2.75 -17.89
C LYS A 13 -0.84 4.06 -18.09
N ASN A 14 -1.98 4.22 -17.43
CA ASN A 14 -2.80 5.42 -17.50
C ASN A 14 -1.98 6.64 -17.08
N TRP A 15 -1.29 6.58 -15.94
CA TRP A 15 -0.46 7.67 -15.45
C TRP A 15 0.59 8.11 -16.48
N ASN A 16 1.27 7.15 -17.10
CA ASN A 16 2.28 7.43 -18.11
C ASN A 16 1.68 8.02 -19.40
N GLU A 17 0.43 7.71 -19.75
CA GLU A 17 -0.26 8.31 -20.90
C GLU A 17 -0.71 9.75 -20.65
N HIS A 18 -0.87 10.18 -19.39
CA HIS A 18 -1.34 11.53 -19.08
C HIS A 18 -0.22 12.57 -19.25
N ARG A 19 -0.43 13.50 -20.19
CA ARG A 19 0.49 14.62 -20.42
C ARG A 19 0.50 15.58 -19.22
N ILE A 20 1.66 15.75 -18.61
CA ILE A 20 1.94 16.81 -17.63
C ILE A 20 1.81 18.15 -18.35
N ARG A 21 0.88 18.99 -17.87
CA ARG A 21 0.60 20.30 -18.46
C ARG A 21 1.62 21.33 -17.98
N LYS A 22 1.94 22.30 -18.85
CA LYS A 22 2.80 23.43 -18.49
C LYS A 22 2.08 24.33 -17.48
N GLN A 23 2.68 24.54 -16.32
CA GLN A 23 2.15 25.39 -15.26
C GLN A 23 2.95 26.70 -15.20
N LYS A 24 2.26 27.85 -15.35
CA LYS A 24 2.92 29.18 -15.35
C LYS A 24 3.62 29.51 -14.02
N THR A 25 3.09 29.00 -12.91
CA THR A 25 3.59 29.24 -11.55
C THR A 25 4.69 28.28 -11.11
N ARG A 26 5.00 27.24 -11.91
CA ARG A 26 6.00 26.21 -11.58
C ARG A 26 6.92 25.97 -12.77
N PRO A 27 7.90 26.86 -13.02
CA PRO A 27 8.81 26.74 -14.15
C PRO A 27 9.74 25.53 -14.07
N HIS A 28 9.95 24.96 -12.88
CA HIS A 28 10.75 23.75 -12.65
C HIS A 28 10.03 22.45 -13.06
N VAL A 29 8.72 22.49 -13.33
CA VAL A 29 7.96 21.29 -13.72
C VAL A 29 8.06 21.09 -15.23
N THR A 30 8.73 20.01 -15.64
CA THR A 30 8.83 19.62 -17.05
C THR A 30 7.46 19.18 -17.58
N SER A 31 7.05 19.74 -18.72
CA SER A 31 5.75 19.46 -19.34
C SER A 31 5.88 18.51 -20.53
N GLY A 32 4.94 17.57 -20.71
CA GLY A 32 5.05 16.51 -21.72
C GLY A 32 4.54 15.15 -21.19
N LEU A 33 4.81 14.08 -21.92
CA LEU A 33 4.43 12.72 -21.52
C LEU A 33 5.53 12.12 -20.63
N PRO A 34 5.21 11.59 -19.43
CA PRO A 34 6.19 11.01 -18.53
C PRO A 34 7.10 9.96 -19.20
N TRP A 35 6.53 9.01 -19.95
CA TRP A 35 7.34 7.98 -20.64
C TRP A 35 8.27 8.59 -21.68
N PHE A 36 7.82 9.63 -22.40
CA PHE A 36 8.62 10.30 -23.42
C PHE A 36 9.77 11.10 -22.80
N MET A 37 9.53 11.76 -21.66
CA MET A 37 10.59 12.47 -20.92
C MET A 37 11.67 11.52 -20.41
N TYR A 38 11.28 10.31 -19.99
CA TYR A 38 12.21 9.30 -19.50
C TYR A 38 13.08 8.75 -20.63
N GLU A 39 12.50 8.44 -21.80
CA GLU A 39 13.23 7.88 -22.94
C GLU A 39 13.99 8.94 -23.76
N TYR A 40 13.49 10.17 -23.82
CA TYR A 40 14.02 11.27 -24.63
C TYR A 40 14.13 12.57 -23.81
N PRO A 41 15.07 12.63 -22.85
CA PRO A 41 15.23 13.82 -22.04
C PRO A 41 15.84 14.97 -22.86
N GLU A 42 15.53 16.22 -22.49
CA GLU A 42 16.12 17.40 -23.14
C GLU A 42 17.60 17.55 -22.73
N GLU A 43 18.50 17.77 -23.71
CA GLU A 43 19.93 17.91 -23.44
C GLU A 43 20.26 19.28 -22.78
N PRO A 44 21.20 19.34 -21.82
CA PRO A 44 22.01 18.24 -21.28
C PRO A 44 21.32 17.51 -20.13
N ALA A 45 20.88 16.27 -20.38
CA ALA A 45 20.32 15.41 -19.35
C ALA A 45 21.44 14.65 -18.63
N VAL A 46 21.38 14.62 -17.29
CA VAL A 46 22.27 13.78 -16.48
C VAL A 46 21.54 12.48 -16.20
N ASP A 47 22.15 11.36 -16.58
CA ASP A 47 21.67 10.06 -16.17
C ASP A 47 21.97 9.87 -14.66
N CYS A 48 20.93 9.98 -13.85
CA CYS A 48 20.99 9.75 -12.40
C CYS A 48 20.82 8.27 -12.04
N SER A 49 20.81 7.36 -13.01
CA SER A 49 20.76 5.93 -12.71
C SER A 49 22.04 5.48 -12.01
N SER A 50 21.87 4.70 -10.94
CA SER A 50 22.98 4.01 -10.28
C SER A 50 22.82 2.52 -10.53
N VAL A 51 23.94 1.84 -10.80
CA VAL A 51 23.92 0.38 -10.97
C VAL A 51 23.53 -0.23 -9.61
N PRO A 52 22.43 -1.00 -9.53
CA PRO A 52 22.04 -1.66 -8.30
C PRO A 52 23.16 -2.59 -7.82
N ASN A 53 23.36 -2.67 -6.50
CA ASN A 53 24.31 -3.63 -5.94
C ASN A 53 23.81 -5.07 -6.22
N PRO A 54 24.51 -5.87 -7.05
CA PRO A 54 24.05 -7.20 -7.46
C PRO A 54 23.89 -8.15 -6.26
N ASP A 55 24.80 -8.10 -5.29
CA ASP A 55 24.76 -8.96 -4.11
C ASP A 55 23.51 -8.67 -3.25
N LEU A 56 23.13 -7.39 -3.14
CA LEU A 56 21.93 -6.97 -2.42
C LEU A 56 20.67 -7.41 -3.16
N VAL A 57 20.65 -7.28 -4.49
CA VAL A 57 19.53 -7.72 -5.33
C VAL A 57 19.33 -9.22 -5.19
N ASP A 58 20.39 -10.01 -5.27
CA ASP A 58 20.34 -11.48 -5.10
C ASP A 58 19.86 -11.87 -3.71
N THR A 59 20.31 -11.16 -2.67
CA THR A 59 19.84 -11.37 -1.29
C THR A 59 18.34 -11.13 -1.18
N LEU A 60 17.85 -10.00 -1.71
CA LEU A 60 16.43 -9.66 -1.69
C LEU A 60 15.59 -10.66 -2.50
N HIS A 61 16.11 -11.14 -3.63
CA HIS A 61 15.45 -12.20 -4.41
C HIS A 61 15.32 -13.50 -3.64
N GLN A 62 16.40 -13.95 -2.98
CA GLN A 62 16.39 -15.17 -2.15
C GLN A 62 15.40 -15.06 -0.98
N GLU A 63 15.24 -13.88 -0.38
CA GLU A 63 14.28 -13.67 0.72
C GLU A 63 12.81 -13.82 0.30
N VAL A 64 12.49 -13.56 -0.97
CA VAL A 64 11.12 -13.61 -1.50
C VAL A 64 10.88 -14.79 -2.44
N GLU A 65 11.89 -15.56 -2.80
CA GLU A 65 11.79 -16.66 -3.78
C GLU A 65 10.74 -17.71 -3.39
N ALA A 66 10.66 -18.03 -2.10
CA ALA A 66 9.70 -18.99 -1.58
C ALA A 66 8.27 -18.42 -1.41
N TYR A 67 8.08 -17.11 -1.61
CA TYR A 67 6.80 -16.45 -1.40
C TYR A 67 5.94 -16.46 -2.66
N ASP A 68 4.82 -17.17 -2.61
CA ASP A 68 3.82 -17.14 -3.67
C ASP A 68 2.88 -15.93 -3.51
N LEU A 69 3.00 -14.97 -4.43
CA LEU A 69 2.14 -13.77 -4.49
C LEU A 69 0.68 -14.08 -4.84
N ASP A 70 0.38 -15.28 -5.34
CA ASP A 70 -0.97 -15.75 -5.65
C ASP A 70 -1.57 -16.62 -4.53
N GLU A 71 -0.76 -17.06 -3.56
CA GLU A 71 -1.24 -17.80 -2.39
C GLU A 71 -1.96 -16.86 -1.41
N TYR A 72 -3.29 -16.90 -1.40
CA TYR A 72 -4.11 -16.16 -0.43
C TYR A 72 -4.46 -16.98 0.81
N LEU A 73 -4.35 -18.31 0.72
CA LEU A 73 -4.60 -19.25 1.81
C LEU A 73 -3.84 -20.56 1.53
N PRO A 74 -3.22 -21.20 2.54
CA PRO A 74 -2.52 -22.46 2.34
C PRO A 74 -3.43 -23.52 1.74
N ALA A 75 -2.87 -24.34 0.83
CA ALA A 75 -3.65 -25.33 0.07
C ALA A 75 -4.52 -26.23 0.96
N VAL A 76 -4.00 -26.63 2.12
CA VAL A 76 -4.73 -27.45 3.11
C VAL A 76 -5.95 -26.71 3.68
N THR A 77 -5.75 -25.48 4.14
CA THR A 77 -6.83 -24.65 4.71
C THR A 77 -7.86 -24.28 3.62
N LEU A 78 -7.41 -24.01 2.41
CA LEU A 78 -8.26 -23.71 1.25
C LEU A 78 -9.14 -24.91 0.87
N GLN A 79 -8.55 -26.10 0.78
CA GLN A 79 -9.30 -27.32 0.51
C GLN A 79 -10.35 -27.58 1.60
N TRP A 80 -9.99 -27.41 2.87
CA TRP A 80 -10.93 -27.55 3.97
C TRP A 80 -12.09 -26.56 3.85
N CYS A 81 -11.81 -25.28 3.54
CA CYS A 81 -12.84 -24.28 3.30
C CYS A 81 -13.78 -24.70 2.15
N HIS A 82 -13.22 -25.21 1.04
CA HIS A 82 -14.02 -25.70 -0.09
C HIS A 82 -14.91 -26.89 0.31
N GLU A 83 -14.40 -27.84 1.07
CA GLU A 83 -15.16 -28.99 1.57
C GLU A 83 -16.31 -28.54 2.48
N LYS A 84 -16.06 -27.59 3.37
CA LYS A 84 -17.10 -27.03 4.25
C LYS A 84 -18.14 -26.25 3.47
N MET A 85 -17.75 -25.43 2.49
CA MET A 85 -18.71 -24.75 1.62
C MET A 85 -19.59 -25.76 0.86
N ARG A 86 -19.01 -26.83 0.29
CA ARG A 86 -19.79 -27.88 -0.38
C ARG A 86 -20.77 -28.57 0.59
N SER A 87 -20.35 -28.81 1.83
CA SER A 87 -21.24 -29.39 2.86
C SER A 87 -22.42 -28.49 3.21
N LEU A 88 -22.25 -27.17 3.06
CA LEU A 88 -23.28 -26.15 3.24
C LEU A 88 -24.11 -25.93 1.96
N SER A 89 -23.98 -26.80 0.95
CA SER A 89 -24.63 -26.71 -0.36
C SER A 89 -24.18 -25.53 -1.23
N PHE A 90 -22.97 -25.02 -1.01
CA PHE A 90 -22.36 -23.98 -1.85
C PHE A 90 -21.14 -24.53 -2.58
N ASP A 91 -21.19 -24.55 -3.91
CA ASP A 91 -20.04 -24.94 -4.71
C ASP A 91 -19.20 -23.70 -5.09
N PRO A 92 -17.95 -23.58 -4.62
CA PRO A 92 -17.09 -22.48 -5.01
C PRO A 92 -16.81 -22.43 -6.52
N ALA A 93 -16.94 -23.55 -7.24
CA ALA A 93 -16.75 -23.57 -8.70
C ALA A 93 -17.90 -22.93 -9.49
N THR A 94 -19.09 -22.81 -8.89
CA THR A 94 -20.28 -22.23 -9.54
C THR A 94 -20.48 -20.75 -9.22
N LEU A 95 -19.73 -20.20 -8.25
CA LEU A 95 -19.81 -18.79 -7.88
C LEU A 95 -19.20 -17.92 -8.98
N THR A 96 -19.99 -17.00 -9.52
CA THR A 96 -19.55 -16.02 -10.50
C THR A 96 -19.35 -14.66 -9.83
N ALA A 97 -18.59 -13.77 -10.49
CA ALA A 97 -18.39 -12.40 -10.00
C ALA A 97 -19.70 -11.62 -9.82
N LYS A 98 -20.75 -11.99 -10.57
CA LYS A 98 -22.10 -11.41 -10.44
C LYS A 98 -22.75 -11.76 -9.10
N ASP A 99 -22.59 -12.98 -8.63
CA ASP A 99 -23.09 -13.44 -7.32
C ASP A 99 -22.43 -12.71 -6.13
N VAL A 100 -21.30 -12.05 -6.38
CA VAL A 100 -20.53 -11.25 -5.41
C VAL A 100 -20.86 -9.75 -5.52
N LEU A 101 -21.11 -9.26 -6.73
CA LEU A 101 -21.19 -7.82 -7.05
C LEU A 101 -22.61 -7.28 -7.27
N GLU A 102 -23.61 -8.12 -7.58
CA GLU A 102 -24.96 -7.63 -7.86
C GLU A 102 -25.69 -7.20 -6.57
N GLU A 103 -25.84 -5.90 -6.38
CA GLU A 103 -26.81 -5.28 -5.46
C GLU A 103 -28.14 -5.06 -6.20
N GLU A 104 -28.90 -6.11 -6.49
CA GLU A 104 -30.23 -5.91 -7.09
C GLU A 104 -31.35 -6.52 -6.24
N GLY A 105 -31.87 -5.66 -5.35
CA GLY A 105 -33.30 -5.50 -5.10
C GLY A 105 -34.04 -6.55 -4.25
N MET A 106 -33.66 -7.82 -4.24
CA MET A 106 -34.44 -8.84 -3.52
C MET A 106 -33.71 -10.18 -3.36
N GLY A 107 -32.54 -10.21 -2.73
CA GLY A 107 -31.87 -11.47 -2.47
C GLY A 107 -30.56 -11.27 -1.73
N ARG A 108 -30.38 -12.00 -0.63
CA ARG A 108 -29.19 -11.94 0.23
C ARG A 108 -27.92 -11.99 -0.63
N ARG A 109 -26.93 -11.15 -0.33
CA ARG A 109 -25.56 -11.31 -0.85
C ARG A 109 -25.09 -12.73 -0.50
N VAL A 110 -25.15 -13.66 -1.46
CA VAL A 110 -24.91 -15.09 -1.24
C VAL A 110 -23.52 -15.28 -0.64
N HIS A 111 -22.53 -14.57 -1.19
CA HIS A 111 -21.17 -14.49 -0.64
C HIS A 111 -21.14 -14.08 0.85
N GLY A 112 -21.88 -13.04 1.24
CA GLY A 112 -21.90 -12.56 2.63
C GLY A 112 -22.48 -13.59 3.58
N HIS A 113 -23.53 -14.30 3.15
CA HIS A 113 -24.11 -15.39 3.94
C HIS A 113 -23.16 -16.58 4.07
N VAL A 114 -22.53 -16.99 2.96
CA VAL A 114 -21.53 -18.08 2.94
C VAL A 114 -20.34 -17.74 3.83
N PHE A 115 -19.85 -16.49 3.77
CA PHE A 115 -18.76 -16.02 4.61
C PHE A 115 -19.09 -16.14 6.11
N VAL A 116 -20.29 -15.72 6.52
CA VAL A 116 -20.72 -15.81 7.94
C VAL A 116 -20.79 -17.26 8.40
N LEU A 117 -21.37 -18.15 7.59
CA LEU A 117 -21.46 -19.58 7.93
C LEU A 117 -20.09 -20.24 7.99
N LEU A 118 -19.22 -19.96 7.01
CA LEU A 118 -17.87 -20.50 6.99
C LEU A 118 -17.05 -19.99 8.18
N LYS A 119 -17.20 -18.72 8.56
CA LYS A 119 -16.56 -18.16 9.75
C LYS A 119 -16.99 -18.90 11.03
N GLN A 120 -18.28 -19.17 11.19
CA GLN A 120 -18.78 -19.96 12.34
C GLN A 120 -18.22 -21.38 12.35
N GLU A 121 -18.04 -22.01 11.19
CA GLU A 121 -17.42 -23.32 11.07
C GLU A 121 -15.93 -23.30 11.45
N VAL A 122 -15.20 -22.26 11.06
CA VAL A 122 -13.79 -22.06 11.45
C VAL A 122 -13.67 -21.86 12.96
N GLU A 123 -14.49 -20.98 13.55
CA GLU A 123 -14.51 -20.76 15.01
C GLU A 123 -14.87 -22.05 15.76
N ARG A 124 -15.91 -22.75 15.27
CA ARG A 124 -16.18 -24.19 15.40
C ARG A 124 -14.91 -25.02 15.61
N HIS A 125 -14.19 -25.13 14.52
CA HIS A 125 -13.06 -26.02 14.34
C HIS A 125 -11.90 -25.68 15.28
N LEU A 126 -11.65 -24.39 15.50
CA LEU A 126 -10.59 -23.89 16.38
C LEU A 126 -10.93 -24.07 17.87
N ALA A 127 -12.18 -23.90 18.28
CA ALA A 127 -12.59 -24.02 19.69
C ALA A 127 -12.44 -25.46 20.25
N VAL A 128 -12.51 -26.47 19.37
CA VAL A 128 -12.34 -27.89 19.74
C VAL A 128 -10.85 -28.26 19.91
N GLY A 129 -9.92 -27.39 19.47
CA GLY A 129 -8.49 -27.42 19.82
C GLY A 129 -7.64 -28.56 19.23
N ASN A 130 -8.25 -29.64 18.72
CA ASN A 130 -7.50 -30.84 18.30
C ASN A 130 -8.03 -31.50 17.00
N ASN A 131 -8.64 -30.72 16.11
CA ASN A 131 -9.20 -31.22 14.87
C ASN A 131 -8.18 -31.24 13.73
N SER A 132 -8.18 -32.32 12.95
CA SER A 132 -7.50 -32.41 11.65
C SER A 132 -8.46 -31.93 10.56
N PRO A 133 -8.01 -31.08 9.61
CA PRO A 133 -6.66 -30.56 9.39
C PRO A 133 -6.32 -29.30 10.19
N THR A 134 -5.04 -29.07 10.49
CA THR A 134 -4.57 -27.82 11.10
C THR A 134 -4.75 -26.66 10.12
N LEU A 135 -5.65 -25.74 10.45
CA LEU A 135 -5.90 -24.54 9.66
C LEU A 135 -4.79 -23.53 9.93
N THR A 136 -3.97 -23.25 8.93
CA THR A 136 -2.90 -22.25 9.00
C THR A 136 -3.20 -21.07 8.08
N LEU A 137 -2.58 -19.94 8.40
CA LEU A 137 -2.58 -18.74 7.55
C LEU A 137 -1.35 -18.76 6.64
N THR A 138 -1.46 -18.12 5.48
CA THR A 138 -0.33 -17.90 4.59
C THR A 138 0.75 -17.11 5.34
N GLN A 139 2.01 -17.49 5.15
CA GLN A 139 3.11 -16.78 5.77
C GLN A 139 3.25 -15.41 5.12
N THR A 140 3.34 -14.36 5.92
CA THR A 140 3.66 -13.03 5.41
C THR A 140 5.12 -13.02 4.93
N PRO A 141 5.40 -12.42 3.76
CA PRO A 141 6.78 -12.30 3.30
C PRO A 141 7.53 -11.41 4.28
N LYS A 142 8.61 -11.94 4.87
CA LYS A 142 9.38 -11.23 5.91
C LYS A 142 10.40 -10.24 5.33
N GLY A 143 10.68 -10.29 4.03
CA GLY A 143 11.83 -9.61 3.42
C GLY A 143 11.82 -8.07 3.47
N ALA A 144 10.65 -7.42 3.45
CA ALA A 144 10.61 -5.96 3.29
C ALA A 144 10.25 -5.16 4.56
N GLY A 145 9.49 -5.75 5.49
CA GLY A 145 8.93 -5.00 6.64
C GLY A 145 9.95 -4.63 7.72
N SER A 146 11.05 -5.39 7.82
CA SER A 146 12.16 -5.14 8.76
C SER A 146 13.42 -4.63 8.07
N TRP A 147 13.39 -4.41 6.76
CA TRP A 147 14.53 -3.90 6.04
C TRP A 147 14.81 -2.47 6.47
N LYS A 148 15.92 -2.29 7.18
CA LYS A 148 16.45 -0.97 7.52
C LYS A 148 17.51 -0.63 6.48
N PRO A 149 17.34 0.44 5.69
CA PRO A 149 18.41 0.88 4.80
C PRO A 149 19.68 1.10 5.64
N SER A 150 20.84 0.73 5.09
CA SER A 150 22.11 1.00 5.78
C SER A 150 22.26 2.51 6.03
N GLU A 151 22.93 2.89 7.12
CA GLU A 151 23.17 4.30 7.44
C GLU A 151 23.81 5.04 6.27
N LYS A 152 24.74 4.39 5.56
CA LYS A 152 25.36 4.90 4.33
C LYS A 152 24.35 5.13 3.19
N ALA A 153 23.39 4.23 3.00
CA ALA A 153 22.34 4.39 2.01
C ALA A 153 21.36 5.51 2.39
N MET A 154 21.02 5.64 3.68
CA MET A 154 20.20 6.76 4.18
C MET A 154 20.91 8.10 3.99
N THR A 155 22.20 8.19 4.33
CA THR A 155 22.99 9.41 4.16
C THR A 155 23.09 9.78 2.68
N ALA A 156 23.38 8.82 1.80
CA ALA A 156 23.44 9.04 0.35
C ALA A 156 22.08 9.50 -0.22
N PHE A 157 20.96 8.94 0.26
CA PHE A 157 19.62 9.37 -0.12
C PHE A 157 19.33 10.82 0.33
N HIS A 158 19.61 11.15 1.59
CA HIS A 158 19.43 12.51 2.12
C HIS A 158 20.39 13.54 1.50
N GLU A 159 21.57 13.11 1.04
CA GLU A 159 22.53 13.95 0.34
C GLU A 159 22.10 14.18 -1.12
N ALA A 160 21.60 13.16 -1.81
CA ALA A 160 21.01 13.28 -3.14
C ALA A 160 19.79 14.22 -3.14
N GLN A 161 18.85 14.06 -2.19
CA GLN A 161 17.71 14.97 -2.07
C GLN A 161 18.12 16.43 -1.80
N ARG A 162 19.19 16.65 -1.03
CA ARG A 162 19.70 18.02 -0.75
C ARG A 162 20.41 18.67 -1.93
N ASN A 163 20.89 17.88 -2.88
CA ASN A 163 21.62 18.36 -4.06
C ASN A 163 20.71 18.57 -5.28
N GLU A 164 19.49 18.03 -5.27
CA GLU A 164 18.49 18.19 -6.33
C GLU A 164 17.54 19.38 -6.12
N GLU A 165 17.48 19.96 -4.92
CA GLU A 165 16.71 21.19 -4.69
C GLU A 165 17.51 22.42 -5.18
N PRO A 166 16.94 23.24 -6.08
CA PRO A 166 17.57 24.51 -6.48
C PRO A 166 17.85 25.34 -5.23
N ALA A 167 19.03 25.98 -5.15
CA ALA A 167 19.42 26.80 -3.99
C ALA A 167 18.37 27.86 -3.60
N GLU A 168 17.56 28.31 -4.56
CA GLU A 168 16.45 29.25 -4.37
C GLU A 168 15.28 28.68 -3.56
N PHE A 169 15.11 27.35 -3.49
CA PHE A 169 14.05 26.69 -2.71
C PHE A 169 14.46 26.46 -1.25
N ARG A 170 15.76 26.24 -0.99
CA ARG A 170 16.33 26.10 0.36
C ARG A 170 16.14 27.37 1.19
N ASP A 171 16.43 28.54 0.60
CA ASP A 171 16.25 29.83 1.28
C ASP A 171 14.77 30.13 1.58
N HIS A 172 13.83 29.65 0.77
CA HIS A 172 12.40 29.89 1.02
C HIS A 172 11.84 28.99 2.14
N MET A 173 12.26 27.73 2.23
CA MET A 173 11.78 26.81 3.26
C MET A 173 12.39 27.10 4.64
N ASP A 174 13.67 27.49 4.69
CA ASP A 174 14.32 27.91 5.93
C ASP A 174 13.71 29.23 6.47
N ASN A 175 13.28 30.14 5.59
CA ASN A 175 12.61 31.37 6.01
C ASN A 175 11.15 31.12 6.47
N VAL A 176 10.43 30.18 5.85
CA VAL A 176 9.07 29.80 6.29
C VAL A 176 9.07 29.07 7.64
N LEU A 177 10.10 28.28 7.94
CA LEU A 177 10.27 27.63 9.25
C LEU A 177 10.78 28.59 10.33
N ALA A 178 11.55 29.62 9.95
CA ALA A 178 11.98 30.68 10.86
C ALA A 178 10.85 31.68 11.20
N GLU A 179 9.88 31.87 10.29
CA GLU A 179 8.70 32.74 10.52
C GLU A 179 7.55 32.05 11.27
N SER A 180 7.61 30.72 11.48
CA SER A 180 6.53 29.98 12.18
C SER A 180 6.71 29.84 13.69
N ASP A 181 7.84 30.27 14.26
CA ASP A 181 8.14 30.11 15.70
C ASP A 181 7.83 31.35 16.57
N ASP A 182 7.39 32.47 15.97
CA ASP A 182 6.90 33.63 16.71
C ASP A 182 5.49 33.98 16.24
N GLU A 183 4.48 33.49 16.96
CA GLU A 183 3.44 34.31 17.61
C GLU A 183 2.29 33.42 18.16
N ASN A 184 2.42 33.12 19.45
CA ASN A 184 1.35 33.25 20.44
C ASN A 184 0.19 32.22 20.48
N TYR A 185 0.47 31.05 21.07
CA TYR A 185 -0.53 30.22 21.74
C TYR A 185 -0.95 30.89 23.07
N THR A 186 -1.96 31.76 23.07
CA THR A 186 -2.57 32.27 24.31
C THR A 186 -3.38 31.18 24.99
N SER A 187 -2.73 30.51 25.93
CA SER A 187 -3.34 29.70 26.97
C SER A 187 -3.82 30.61 28.11
N GLU A 188 -5.09 31.04 28.10
CA GLU A 188 -5.78 31.51 29.32
C GLU A 188 -7.25 31.08 29.32
N GLY A 189 -7.47 29.83 29.73
CA GLY A 189 -8.76 29.36 30.23
C GLY A 189 -8.67 29.20 31.74
N GLN A 190 -8.70 30.30 32.49
CA GLN A 190 -8.95 30.25 33.93
C GLN A 190 -10.45 30.36 34.18
N ALA A 191 -11.02 29.24 34.64
CA ALA A 191 -12.38 29.15 35.14
C ALA A 191 -12.52 29.93 36.45
N SER A 192 -13.31 30.99 36.45
CA SER A 192 -13.88 31.56 37.66
C SER A 192 -15.14 30.79 38.03
N VAL A 193 -15.07 30.06 39.14
CA VAL A 193 -16.23 29.54 39.87
C VAL A 193 -16.68 30.66 40.80
N ASP A 194 -17.75 31.37 40.42
CA ASP A 194 -18.47 32.24 41.35
C ASP A 194 -19.47 31.41 42.15
N GLY A 195 -19.34 31.51 43.47
CA GLY A 195 -20.22 30.89 44.45
C GLY A 195 -21.51 31.67 44.68
N GLU A 196 -22.47 30.95 45.23
CA GLU A 196 -23.66 31.43 45.93
C GLU A 196 -23.34 32.57 46.91
N GLU A 197 -24.21 33.56 47.00
CA GLU A 197 -24.93 33.93 48.23
C GLU A 197 -25.87 35.13 47.98
N GLY A 198 -27.13 35.02 48.43
CA GLY A 198 -28.01 36.17 48.74
C GLY A 198 -29.17 36.44 47.79
#